data_AF-A0A2E4RZP3-F1
#
_entry.id   AF-A0A2E4RZP3-F1
#
_cell.length_a   1.000
_cell.length_b   1.000
_cell.length_c   1.000
_cell.angle_alpha   90.00
_cell.angle_beta   90.00
_cell.angle_gamma   90.00
#
_symmetry.space_group_name_H-M   'P 1'
#
loop_
_entity.id
_entity.type
_entity.pdbx_description
1 polymer ?
#
loop_
_entity_poly.entity_id
_entity_poly.type
_entity_poly.pdbx_seq_one_letter_code
_entity_poly.pdbx_strand_id
1 'polypeptide(L)'
;MSFADRLIAATDEFGPLCVGLDPHAGRIPDLFGGDTPEGLEAWGLAMIEAVKGRAGVIKPQSAFYERHGWQGMRALATILEAAREAGLTVLMDAKRGDIGSTAEGYVSAFLASDAPFPCDALTVNPYMGLDTLEPHVRAAEEHAKGVIVLARTSNPGSADFQSRSLEGAPLFERVVEALAPMIERLKGESGWSGLMLVTGATGPDEARRLRALAPDALFLVPGYGAQGASAADALSGFVPRGGRLAGGVVSASRSVSFPPEAQQARSLADWRQAIIAATNAAQTDLMAAATKLT
;
A
#
# COMPACT_ATOMS: atom_id res chain seq x y z
N MET A 1 -19.62 4.15 -4.72
CA MET A 1 -18.53 3.48 -5.46
C MET A 1 -17.66 2.75 -4.46
N SER A 2 -17.39 1.45 -4.66
CA SER A 2 -16.58 0.64 -3.73
C SER A 2 -15.12 1.11 -3.69
N PHE A 3 -14.33 0.67 -2.71
CA PHE A 3 -12.90 0.94 -2.68
C PHE A 3 -12.17 0.37 -3.91
N ALA A 4 -12.49 -0.86 -4.32
CA ALA A 4 -11.84 -1.50 -5.47
C ALA A 4 -12.06 -0.71 -6.76
N ASP A 5 -13.28 -0.24 -6.99
CA ASP A 5 -13.62 0.57 -8.18
C ASP A 5 -12.84 1.90 -8.19
N ARG A 6 -12.73 2.56 -7.03
CA ARG A 6 -11.94 3.80 -6.88
C ARG A 6 -10.46 3.56 -7.13
N LEU A 7 -9.91 2.48 -6.57
CA LEU A 7 -8.50 2.13 -6.74
C LEU A 7 -8.19 1.80 -8.20
N ILE A 8 -9.06 1.03 -8.87
CA ILE A 8 -8.91 0.75 -10.30
C ILE A 8 -8.93 2.03 -11.12
N ALA A 9 -9.91 2.92 -10.90
CA ALA A 9 -9.97 4.20 -11.59
C ALA A 9 -8.68 5.02 -11.40
N ALA A 10 -8.15 5.08 -10.17
CA ALA A 10 -6.89 5.76 -9.88
C ALA A 10 -5.70 5.13 -10.62
N THR A 11 -5.63 3.79 -10.67
CA THR A 11 -4.57 3.10 -11.42
C THR A 11 -4.74 3.19 -12.93
N ASP A 12 -5.96 3.36 -13.44
CA ASP A 12 -6.22 3.58 -14.85
C ASP A 12 -5.80 4.99 -15.29
N GLU A 13 -6.02 5.98 -14.44
CA GLU A 13 -5.67 7.38 -14.70
C GLU A 13 -4.16 7.62 -14.56
N PHE A 14 -3.58 7.21 -13.42
CA PHE A 14 -2.18 7.55 -13.09
C PHE A 14 -1.21 6.39 -13.29
N GLY A 15 -1.69 5.15 -13.39
CA GLY A 15 -0.89 3.93 -13.42
C GLY A 15 -0.67 3.31 -12.03
N PRO A 16 0.06 2.18 -11.94
CA PRO A 16 0.03 1.31 -10.76
C PRO A 16 0.97 1.73 -9.62
N LEU A 17 1.64 2.88 -9.70
CA LEU A 17 2.59 3.30 -8.67
C LEU A 17 1.85 3.67 -7.38
N CYS A 18 2.32 3.12 -6.28
CA CYS A 18 1.91 3.50 -4.93
C CYS A 18 3.11 4.11 -4.20
N VAL A 19 3.07 5.42 -3.95
CA VAL A 19 4.20 6.15 -3.34
C VAL A 19 4.21 5.93 -1.83
N GLY A 20 5.32 5.41 -1.29
CA GLY A 20 5.47 5.17 0.14
C GLY A 20 5.86 6.43 0.92
N LEU A 21 5.10 6.79 1.95
CA LEU A 21 5.39 7.95 2.81
C LEU A 21 5.99 7.47 4.14
N ASP A 22 7.23 7.00 4.05
CA ASP A 22 7.92 6.32 5.14
C ASP A 22 9.08 7.19 5.66
N PRO A 23 8.87 8.07 6.65
CA PRO A 23 9.90 8.99 7.17
C PRO A 23 10.99 8.24 7.95
N HIS A 24 11.89 7.57 7.23
CA HIS A 24 13.00 6.82 7.81
C HIS A 24 13.92 7.75 8.61
N ALA A 25 14.34 7.27 9.78
CA ALA A 25 15.23 7.99 10.68
C ALA A 25 16.45 8.58 9.95
N GLY A 26 16.70 9.87 10.18
CA GLY A 26 17.81 10.60 9.56
C GLY A 26 17.70 10.87 8.06
N ARG A 27 16.56 10.59 7.39
CA ARG A 27 16.38 10.88 5.95
C ARG A 27 15.55 12.11 5.66
N ILE A 28 14.84 12.65 6.65
CA ILE A 28 14.10 13.91 6.50
C ILE A 28 15.11 15.04 6.32
N PRO A 29 15.11 15.75 5.18
CA PRO A 29 16.05 16.84 4.94
C PRO A 29 15.91 17.96 5.98
N ASP A 30 17.02 18.62 6.30
CA ASP A 30 17.05 19.81 7.17
C ASP A 30 16.16 20.94 6.66
N LEU A 31 15.87 20.97 5.34
CA LEU A 31 14.90 21.87 4.71
C LEU A 31 13.50 21.81 5.35
N PHE A 32 13.17 20.68 6.00
CA PHE A 32 11.90 20.48 6.71
C PHE A 32 12.06 20.53 8.23
N GLY A 33 13.27 20.71 8.76
CA GLY A 33 13.52 20.64 10.22
C GLY A 33 13.97 19.26 10.72
N GLY A 34 14.39 18.38 9.81
CA GLY A 34 15.03 17.11 10.14
C GLY A 34 14.08 16.10 10.79
N ASP A 35 14.66 15.17 11.55
CA ASP A 35 13.98 14.00 12.11
C ASP A 35 13.17 14.32 13.39
N THR A 36 12.20 15.23 13.24
CA THR A 36 11.32 15.75 14.31
C THR A 36 9.85 15.61 13.91
N PRO A 37 8.89 15.59 14.85
CA PRO A 37 7.46 15.52 14.50
C PRO A 37 7.03 16.62 13.52
N GLU A 38 7.51 17.85 13.74
CA GLU A 38 7.25 18.99 12.85
C GLU A 38 7.88 18.80 11.47
N GLY A 39 9.09 18.22 11.41
CA GLY A 39 9.74 17.92 10.14
C GLY A 39 9.09 16.79 9.36
N LEU A 40 8.56 15.77 10.06
CA LEU A 40 7.74 14.72 9.46
C LEU A 40 6.48 15.30 8.82
N GLU A 41 5.77 16.20 9.53
CA GLU A 41 4.57 16.87 9.03
C GLU A 41 4.89 17.72 7.80
N ALA A 42 5.89 18.61 7.88
CA ALA A 42 6.27 19.49 6.79
C ALA A 42 6.73 18.71 5.55
N TRP A 43 7.54 17.67 5.74
CA TRP A 43 7.97 16.79 4.65
C TRP A 43 6.80 16.02 4.03
N GLY A 44 5.91 15.45 4.85
CA GLY A 44 4.77 14.69 4.39
C GLY A 44 3.79 15.54 3.58
N LEU A 45 3.48 16.76 4.03
CA LEU A 45 2.66 17.72 3.28
C LEU A 45 3.31 18.09 1.94
N ALA A 46 4.63 18.32 1.92
CA ALA A 46 5.36 18.60 0.69
C ALA A 46 5.37 17.39 -0.27
N MET A 47 5.37 16.15 0.25
CA MET A 47 5.25 14.93 -0.55
C MET A 47 3.87 14.83 -1.21
N ILE A 48 2.77 15.09 -0.48
CA ILE A 48 1.42 15.13 -1.05
C ILE A 48 1.36 16.12 -2.23
N GLU A 49 1.90 17.31 -2.00
CA GLU A 49 1.96 18.39 -2.99
C GLU A 49 2.84 18.08 -4.21
N ALA A 50 3.86 17.22 -4.07
CA ALA A 50 4.68 16.77 -5.18
C ALA A 50 4.02 15.63 -5.98
N VAL A 51 3.30 14.73 -5.29
CA VAL A 51 2.72 13.50 -5.87
C VAL A 51 1.33 13.72 -6.48
N LYS A 52 0.55 14.66 -5.96
CA LYS A 52 -0.81 14.98 -6.46
C LYS A 52 -0.79 15.19 -7.98
N GLY A 53 -1.68 14.47 -8.68
CA GLY A 53 -1.81 14.50 -10.13
C GLY A 53 -0.73 13.74 -10.91
N ARG A 54 0.15 12.98 -10.24
CA ARG A 54 1.22 12.15 -10.85
C ARG A 54 1.14 10.68 -10.48
N ALA A 55 0.69 10.38 -9.26
CA ALA A 55 0.30 9.05 -8.84
C ALA A 55 -1.05 9.13 -8.13
N GLY A 56 -1.87 8.09 -8.25
CA GLY A 56 -3.20 8.04 -7.62
C GLY A 56 -3.22 7.47 -6.21
N VAL A 57 -2.10 6.87 -5.76
CA VAL A 57 -2.07 6.04 -4.56
C VAL A 57 -0.83 6.35 -3.72
N ILE A 58 -1.04 6.49 -2.42
CA ILE A 58 0.04 6.61 -1.43
C ILE A 58 -0.09 5.53 -0.35
N LYS A 59 1.03 5.22 0.31
CA LYS A 59 1.07 4.24 1.41
C LYS A 59 1.97 4.68 2.54
N PRO A 60 1.48 5.47 3.53
CA PRO A 60 2.23 5.74 4.75
C PRO A 60 2.39 4.46 5.59
N GLN A 61 3.56 4.30 6.21
CA GLN A 61 3.85 3.22 7.17
C GLN A 61 3.83 3.77 8.60
N SER A 62 2.83 3.34 9.40
CA SER A 62 2.52 3.95 10.70
C SER A 62 3.69 3.92 11.67
N ALA A 63 4.51 2.86 11.65
CA ALA A 63 5.65 2.69 12.55
C ALA A 63 6.65 3.86 12.52
N PHE A 64 6.83 4.51 11.36
CA PHE A 64 7.76 5.63 11.24
C PHE A 64 7.23 6.93 11.88
N TYR A 65 5.92 7.03 12.09
CA TYR A 65 5.28 8.12 12.80
C TYR A 65 5.14 7.80 14.30
N GLU A 66 4.75 6.55 14.63
CA GLU A 66 4.58 6.06 16.00
C GLU A 66 5.84 6.24 16.86
N ARG A 67 7.03 6.10 16.27
CA ARG A 67 8.31 6.29 16.99
C ARG A 67 8.52 7.71 17.53
N HIS A 68 7.77 8.70 17.03
CA HIS A 68 7.77 10.08 17.51
C HIS A 68 6.61 10.36 18.50
N GLY A 69 5.98 9.31 19.03
CA GLY A 69 4.90 9.41 20.00
C GLY A 69 3.63 10.04 19.41
N TRP A 70 2.83 10.65 20.27
CA TRP A 70 1.55 11.25 19.87
C TRP A 70 1.73 12.42 18.90
N GLN A 71 2.87 13.14 18.95
CA GLN A 71 3.16 14.22 18.00
C GLN A 71 3.41 13.69 16.59
N GLY A 72 4.10 12.55 16.46
CA GLY A 72 4.26 11.88 15.17
C GLY A 72 2.94 11.38 14.61
N MET A 73 2.07 10.84 15.46
CA MET A 73 0.72 10.45 15.06
C MET A 73 -0.14 11.64 14.66
N ARG A 74 -0.01 12.79 15.34
CA ARG A 74 -0.64 14.04 14.91
C ARG A 74 -0.18 14.45 13.51
N ALA A 75 1.14 14.42 13.26
CA ALA A 75 1.69 14.71 11.93
C ALA A 75 1.10 13.76 10.86
N LEU A 76 1.00 12.46 11.16
CA LEU A 76 0.36 11.49 10.28
C LEU A 76 -1.09 11.88 9.99
N ALA A 77 -1.90 12.21 11.01
CA ALA A 77 -3.29 12.63 10.81
C ALA A 77 -3.39 13.85 9.87
N THR A 78 -2.55 14.87 10.08
CA THR A 78 -2.47 16.05 9.20
C THR A 78 -2.17 15.68 7.74
N ILE A 79 -1.20 14.77 7.52
CA ILE A 79 -0.81 14.33 6.18
C ILE A 79 -1.93 13.53 5.50
N LEU A 80 -2.64 12.67 6.25
CA LEU A 80 -3.75 11.88 5.73
C LEU A 80 -4.92 12.75 5.28
N GLU A 81 -5.22 13.80 6.04
CA GLU A 81 -6.24 14.77 5.65
C GLU A 81 -5.85 15.52 4.37
N ALA A 82 -4.61 16.00 4.27
CA ALA A 82 -4.12 16.63 3.05
C ALA A 82 -4.15 15.68 1.84
N ALA A 83 -3.84 14.39 2.04
CA ALA A 83 -3.93 13.37 0.98
C ALA A 83 -5.37 13.17 0.49
N ARG A 84 -6.33 13.13 1.43
CA ARG A 84 -7.76 13.03 1.14
C ARG A 84 -8.24 14.25 0.34
N GLU A 85 -7.89 15.46 0.76
CA GLU A 85 -8.19 16.70 0.03
C GLU A 85 -7.53 16.76 -1.36
N ALA A 86 -6.36 16.14 -1.50
CA ALA A 86 -5.67 16.00 -2.77
C ALA A 86 -6.30 14.96 -3.72
N GLY A 87 -7.28 14.16 -3.26
CA GLY A 87 -7.92 13.10 -4.02
C GLY A 87 -7.07 11.84 -4.18
N LEU A 88 -6.07 11.62 -3.31
CA LEU A 88 -5.21 10.45 -3.34
C LEU A 88 -5.86 9.29 -2.59
N THR A 89 -5.77 8.08 -3.14
CA THR A 89 -6.14 6.86 -2.43
C THR A 89 -5.06 6.53 -1.39
N VAL A 90 -5.46 6.38 -0.11
CA VAL A 90 -4.53 6.12 0.99
C VAL A 90 -4.59 4.66 1.45
N LEU A 91 -3.47 3.94 1.29
CA LEU A 91 -3.29 2.60 1.86
C LEU A 91 -2.48 2.70 3.16
N MET A 92 -3.13 2.63 4.32
CA MET A 92 -2.45 2.67 5.61
C MET A 92 -1.73 1.36 5.87
N ASP A 93 -0.40 1.41 5.95
CA ASP A 93 0.41 0.25 6.27
C ASP A 93 0.71 0.17 7.77
N ALA A 94 -0.18 -0.48 8.52
CA ALA A 94 -0.13 -0.59 9.99
C ALA A 94 -0.12 -2.05 10.50
N LYS A 95 -0.40 -3.04 9.64
CA LYS A 95 -0.36 -4.49 9.89
C LYS A 95 -1.07 -4.91 11.17
N ARG A 96 -2.24 -4.33 11.43
CA ARG A 96 -3.00 -4.58 12.66
C ARG A 96 -3.54 -6.02 12.68
N GLY A 97 -3.73 -6.57 13.88
CA GLY A 97 -4.26 -7.91 14.07
C GLY A 97 -4.49 -8.14 15.55
N ASP A 98 -5.76 -8.34 15.92
CA ASP A 98 -6.20 -8.60 17.29
C ASP A 98 -7.61 -9.20 17.25
N ILE A 99 -8.14 -9.59 18.41
CA ILE A 99 -9.43 -10.28 18.54
C ILE A 99 -10.54 -9.34 19.02
N GLY A 100 -11.78 -9.65 18.63
CA GLY A 100 -12.99 -9.07 19.20
C GLY A 100 -12.97 -7.54 19.31
N SER A 101 -13.27 -7.02 20.50
CA SER A 101 -13.36 -5.57 20.75
C SER A 101 -12.05 -4.81 20.51
N THR A 102 -10.89 -5.47 20.56
CA THR A 102 -9.62 -4.79 20.26
C THR A 102 -9.47 -4.52 18.77
N ALA A 103 -9.91 -5.45 17.92
CA ALA A 103 -9.98 -5.22 16.47
C ALA A 103 -10.96 -4.07 16.13
N GLU A 104 -12.08 -3.95 16.85
CA GLU A 104 -13.01 -2.82 16.71
C GLU A 104 -12.35 -1.47 17.06
N GLY A 105 -11.40 -1.47 17.99
CA GLY A 105 -10.57 -0.30 18.29
C GLY A 105 -9.72 0.13 17.09
N TYR A 106 -9.12 -0.83 16.37
CA TYR A 106 -8.39 -0.52 15.13
C TYR A 106 -9.32 -0.06 14.00
N VAL A 107 -10.50 -0.64 13.87
CA VAL A 107 -11.53 -0.17 12.93
C VAL A 107 -11.87 1.30 13.20
N SER A 108 -12.15 1.65 14.45
CA SER A 108 -12.49 3.02 14.87
C SER A 108 -11.34 4.00 14.60
N ALA A 109 -10.09 3.53 14.70
CA ALA A 109 -8.91 4.38 14.48
C ALA A 109 -8.64 4.69 12.99
N PHE A 110 -9.01 3.79 12.05
CA PHE A 110 -8.56 3.87 10.66
C PHE A 110 -9.67 3.76 9.59
N LEU A 111 -10.66 2.88 9.79
CA LEU A 111 -11.62 2.50 8.75
C LEU A 111 -13.01 3.13 8.93
N ALA A 112 -13.36 3.56 10.15
CA ALA A 112 -14.58 4.31 10.41
C ALA A 112 -14.66 5.61 9.58
N SER A 113 -15.87 6.08 9.30
CA SER A 113 -16.07 7.30 8.50
C SER A 113 -15.52 8.57 9.15
N ASP A 114 -15.47 8.61 10.49
CA ASP A 114 -14.92 9.68 11.33
C ASP A 114 -13.58 9.28 11.98
N ALA A 115 -12.91 8.26 11.44
CA ALA A 115 -11.64 7.77 11.96
C ALA A 115 -10.60 8.90 12.07
N PRO A 116 -9.86 9.01 13.20
CA PRO A 116 -8.85 10.04 13.40
C PRO A 116 -7.63 9.90 12.46
N PHE A 117 -7.42 8.71 11.89
CA PHE A 117 -6.38 8.45 10.89
C PHE A 117 -7.05 7.94 9.60
N PRO A 118 -7.75 8.81 8.85
CA PRO A 118 -8.58 8.37 7.74
C PRO A 118 -7.72 7.74 6.64
N CYS A 119 -8.06 6.52 6.25
CA CYS A 119 -7.47 5.85 5.09
C CYS A 119 -8.55 5.19 4.23
N ASP A 120 -8.18 4.80 3.02
CA ASP A 120 -9.06 4.04 2.11
C ASP A 120 -8.94 2.53 2.32
N ALA A 121 -7.77 2.06 2.75
CA ALA A 121 -7.57 0.67 3.14
C ALA A 121 -6.51 0.53 4.24
N LEU A 122 -6.60 -0.57 5.01
CA LEU A 122 -5.69 -0.86 6.12
C LEU A 122 -5.00 -2.21 5.92
N THR A 123 -3.69 -2.28 6.14
CA THR A 123 -2.99 -3.58 6.19
C THR A 123 -3.26 -4.33 7.50
N VAL A 124 -3.57 -5.61 7.39
CA VAL A 124 -3.90 -6.49 8.52
C VAL A 124 -3.19 -7.84 8.45
N ASN A 125 -2.90 -8.43 9.60
CA ASN A 125 -2.20 -9.71 9.72
C ASN A 125 -3.20 -10.86 10.03
N PRO A 126 -3.30 -11.90 9.18
CA PRO A 126 -4.29 -12.97 9.34
C PRO A 126 -3.88 -14.06 10.34
N TYR A 127 -2.70 -13.96 10.97
CA TYR A 127 -2.11 -15.04 11.77
C TYR A 127 -3.02 -15.62 12.85
N MET A 128 -3.86 -14.79 13.46
CA MET A 128 -4.73 -15.19 14.57
C MET A 128 -6.03 -15.88 14.13
N GLY A 129 -6.32 -15.92 12.82
CA GLY A 129 -7.54 -16.51 12.27
C GLY A 129 -8.43 -15.51 11.54
N LEU A 130 -9.37 -16.03 10.76
CA LEU A 130 -10.29 -15.21 9.94
C LEU A 130 -11.22 -14.33 10.78
N ASP A 131 -11.59 -14.78 11.98
CA ASP A 131 -12.40 -14.03 12.93
C ASP A 131 -11.76 -12.69 13.34
N THR A 132 -10.42 -12.58 13.29
CA THR A 132 -9.71 -11.31 13.52
C THR A 132 -9.78 -10.34 12.35
N LEU A 133 -10.08 -10.83 11.15
CA LEU A 133 -10.27 -10.02 9.94
C LEU A 133 -11.69 -9.50 9.82
N GLU A 134 -12.67 -10.23 10.35
CA GLU A 134 -14.09 -9.96 10.18
C GLU A 134 -14.51 -8.52 10.56
N PRO A 135 -14.05 -7.91 11.68
CA PRO A 135 -14.37 -6.51 11.99
C PRO A 135 -13.93 -5.53 10.90
N HIS A 136 -12.75 -5.76 10.31
CA HIS A 136 -12.19 -4.93 9.25
C HIS A 136 -12.95 -5.10 7.94
N VAL A 137 -13.34 -6.33 7.60
CA VAL A 137 -14.15 -6.62 6.40
C VAL A 137 -15.53 -5.99 6.52
N ARG A 138 -16.19 -6.11 7.67
CA ARG A 138 -17.48 -5.46 7.94
C ARG A 138 -17.40 -3.94 7.81
N ALA A 139 -16.37 -3.33 8.41
CA ALA A 139 -16.15 -1.89 8.28
C ALA A 139 -15.87 -1.47 6.82
N ALA A 140 -15.20 -2.32 6.04
CA ALA A 140 -14.95 -2.08 4.63
C ALA A 140 -16.24 -2.13 3.79
N GLU A 141 -17.16 -3.06 4.08
CA GLU A 141 -18.51 -3.09 3.48
C GLU A 141 -19.30 -1.81 3.83
N GLU A 142 -19.32 -1.44 5.10
CA GLU A 142 -20.13 -0.33 5.62
C GLU A 142 -19.63 1.04 5.14
N HIS A 143 -18.32 1.25 5.10
CA HIS A 143 -17.70 2.54 4.84
C HIS A 143 -17.02 2.62 3.47
N ALA A 144 -17.26 1.64 2.60
CA ALA A 144 -16.66 1.53 1.27
C ALA A 144 -15.12 1.63 1.29
N LYS A 145 -14.48 0.91 2.23
CA LYS A 145 -13.03 0.84 2.42
C LYS A 145 -12.47 -0.48 1.87
N GLY A 146 -11.15 -0.65 1.96
CA GLY A 146 -10.44 -1.87 1.65
C GLY A 146 -9.72 -2.47 2.85
N VAL A 147 -9.37 -3.74 2.74
CA VAL A 147 -8.57 -4.48 3.73
C VAL A 147 -7.42 -5.15 3.00
N ILE A 148 -6.18 -4.98 3.47
CA ILE A 148 -4.99 -5.50 2.79
C ILE A 148 -4.35 -6.58 3.65
N VAL A 149 -4.61 -7.84 3.32
CA VAL A 149 -4.18 -8.98 4.14
C VAL A 149 -2.74 -9.37 3.79
N LEU A 150 -1.91 -9.60 4.81
CA LEU A 150 -0.57 -10.16 4.62
C LEU A 150 -0.65 -11.61 4.13
N ALA A 151 -0.38 -11.84 2.85
CA ALA A 151 -0.32 -13.19 2.26
C ALA A 151 1.14 -13.66 2.15
N ARG A 152 1.94 -13.02 1.28
CA ARG A 152 3.34 -13.39 1.03
C ARG A 152 4.23 -12.16 1.06
N THR A 153 5.06 -12.01 2.10
CA THR A 153 5.95 -10.85 2.28
C THR A 153 7.36 -11.13 1.75
N SER A 154 8.11 -10.13 1.27
CA SER A 154 9.41 -10.33 0.58
C SER A 154 10.63 -10.56 1.49
N ASN A 155 10.48 -10.51 2.81
CA ASN A 155 11.59 -10.65 3.76
C ASN A 155 12.05 -12.11 3.91
N PRO A 156 13.34 -12.39 4.21
CA PRO A 156 13.86 -13.76 4.36
C PRO A 156 13.08 -14.64 5.36
N GLY A 157 12.62 -14.05 6.47
CA GLY A 157 11.83 -14.74 7.50
C GLY A 157 10.44 -15.22 7.03
N SER A 158 10.00 -14.89 5.81
CA SER A 158 8.80 -15.52 5.23
C SER A 158 8.93 -17.05 5.18
N ALA A 159 10.14 -17.57 5.00
CA ALA A 159 10.40 -19.01 4.94
C ALA A 159 10.17 -19.74 6.26
N ASP A 160 10.16 -19.03 7.39
CA ASP A 160 9.98 -19.62 8.72
C ASP A 160 8.57 -20.24 8.85
N PHE A 161 7.57 -19.55 8.30
CA PHE A 161 6.16 -19.93 8.39
C PHE A 161 5.43 -19.93 7.05
N GLN A 162 5.44 -18.80 6.30
CA GLN A 162 4.61 -18.62 5.10
C GLN A 162 4.90 -19.69 4.03
N SER A 163 6.17 -20.05 3.83
CA SER A 163 6.58 -21.04 2.84
C SER A 163 6.52 -22.49 3.36
N ARG A 164 6.17 -22.73 4.63
CA ARG A 164 6.05 -24.09 5.17
C ARG A 164 4.82 -24.78 4.59
N SER A 165 4.93 -26.08 4.36
CA SER A 165 3.80 -26.88 3.87
C SER A 165 2.76 -27.08 4.97
N LEU A 166 1.51 -26.73 4.66
CA LEU A 166 0.31 -27.05 5.41
C LEU A 166 -0.63 -27.80 4.46
N GLU A 167 -0.88 -29.06 4.78
CA GLU A 167 -1.76 -29.94 3.98
C GLU A 167 -1.33 -30.03 2.50
N GLY A 168 -0.02 -30.02 2.22
CA GLY A 168 0.52 -30.20 0.87
C GLY A 168 0.67 -28.93 0.04
N ALA A 169 0.29 -27.75 0.55
CA ALA A 169 0.52 -26.45 -0.07
C ALA A 169 1.25 -25.50 0.90
N PRO A 170 1.98 -24.48 0.42
CA PRO A 170 2.54 -23.45 1.30
C PRO A 170 1.45 -22.78 2.16
N LEU A 171 1.76 -22.47 3.42
CA LEU A 171 0.84 -21.82 4.35
C LEU A 171 0.22 -20.54 3.76
N PHE A 172 1.00 -19.74 3.03
CA PHE A 172 0.47 -18.52 2.40
C PHE A 172 -0.65 -18.81 1.38
N GLU A 173 -0.61 -19.95 0.68
CA GLU A 173 -1.65 -20.35 -0.27
C GLU A 173 -2.92 -20.74 0.49
N ARG A 174 -2.78 -21.51 1.59
CA ARG A 174 -3.91 -21.86 2.48
C ARG A 174 -4.60 -20.64 3.08
N VAL A 175 -3.82 -19.65 3.49
CA VAL A 175 -4.37 -18.37 3.96
C VAL A 175 -5.20 -17.71 2.86
N VAL A 176 -4.70 -17.64 1.63
CA VAL A 176 -5.41 -16.99 0.52
C VAL A 176 -6.68 -17.75 0.10
N GLU A 177 -6.64 -19.07 0.07
CA GLU A 177 -7.82 -19.92 -0.16
C GLU A 177 -8.92 -19.62 0.87
N ALA A 178 -8.54 -19.50 2.14
CA ALA A 178 -9.47 -19.23 3.23
C ALA A 178 -10.12 -17.83 3.16
N LEU A 179 -9.52 -16.88 2.43
CA LEU A 179 -10.04 -15.53 2.25
C LEU A 179 -11.12 -15.43 1.16
N ALA A 180 -11.36 -16.49 0.37
CA ALA A 180 -12.29 -16.45 -0.76
C ALA A 180 -13.70 -15.89 -0.42
N PRO A 181 -14.34 -16.26 0.71
CA PRO A 181 -15.63 -15.68 1.10
C PRO A 181 -15.58 -14.17 1.36
N MET A 182 -14.49 -13.68 1.96
CA MET A 182 -14.30 -12.24 2.24
C MET A 182 -13.93 -11.45 0.99
N ILE A 183 -13.20 -12.07 0.05
CA ILE A 183 -12.92 -11.50 -1.26
C ILE A 183 -14.23 -11.25 -2.02
N GLU A 184 -15.15 -12.22 -2.02
CA GLU A 184 -16.44 -12.07 -2.71
C GLU A 184 -17.32 -10.99 -2.07
N ARG A 185 -17.33 -10.89 -0.73
CA ARG A 185 -18.07 -9.86 0.00
C ARG A 185 -17.65 -8.43 -0.35
N LEU A 186 -16.36 -8.19 -0.58
CA LEU A 186 -15.83 -6.86 -0.91
C LEU A 186 -15.74 -6.58 -2.42
N LYS A 187 -16.41 -7.37 -3.26
CA LYS A 187 -16.36 -7.21 -4.72
C LYS A 187 -17.14 -5.97 -5.17
N GLY A 188 -16.45 -5.10 -5.92
CA GLY A 188 -17.01 -3.91 -6.55
C GLY A 188 -17.64 -4.19 -7.92
N GLU A 189 -18.17 -3.15 -8.55
CA GLU A 189 -18.81 -3.21 -9.87
C GLU A 189 -17.82 -3.57 -10.98
N SER A 190 -16.53 -3.21 -10.82
CA SER A 190 -15.45 -3.62 -11.71
C SER A 190 -15.16 -5.12 -11.66
N GLY A 191 -15.77 -5.85 -10.73
CA GLY A 191 -15.51 -7.25 -10.41
C GLY A 191 -14.19 -7.49 -9.68
N TRP A 192 -13.52 -6.43 -9.22
CA TRP A 192 -12.35 -6.52 -8.34
C TRP A 192 -12.81 -6.40 -6.88
N SER A 193 -12.10 -7.08 -5.98
CA SER A 193 -12.37 -7.04 -4.55
C SER A 193 -11.58 -5.95 -3.84
N GLY A 194 -12.22 -5.32 -2.86
CA GLY A 194 -11.57 -4.43 -1.90
C GLY A 194 -10.76 -5.17 -0.83
N LEU A 195 -10.86 -6.50 -0.78
CA LEU A 195 -9.89 -7.34 -0.06
C LEU A 195 -8.65 -7.51 -0.93
N MET A 196 -7.57 -6.83 -0.55
CA MET A 196 -6.29 -6.91 -1.20
C MET A 196 -5.35 -7.91 -0.53
N LEU A 197 -4.34 -8.37 -1.27
CA LEU A 197 -3.28 -9.23 -0.75
C LEU A 197 -1.92 -8.54 -0.85
N VAL A 198 -1.12 -8.59 0.22
CA VAL A 198 0.30 -8.25 0.13
C VAL A 198 1.04 -9.40 -0.54
N THR A 199 1.65 -9.11 -1.69
CA THR A 199 2.46 -10.07 -2.47
C THR A 199 3.81 -9.46 -2.77
N GLY A 200 4.90 -9.95 -2.17
CA GLY A 200 6.23 -9.41 -2.35
C GLY A 200 6.75 -9.52 -3.78
N ALA A 201 7.45 -8.48 -4.27
CA ALA A 201 7.96 -8.43 -5.64
C ALA A 201 9.08 -9.46 -5.95
N THR A 202 9.65 -10.11 -4.94
CA THR A 202 10.77 -11.06 -5.08
C THR A 202 10.36 -12.50 -5.41
N GLY A 203 9.05 -12.78 -5.50
CA GLY A 203 8.51 -14.12 -5.76
C GLY A 203 7.50 -14.15 -6.93
N PRO A 204 7.92 -13.95 -8.19
CA PRO A 204 6.99 -13.84 -9.31
C PRO A 204 6.13 -15.10 -9.53
N ASP A 205 6.68 -16.29 -9.32
CA ASP A 205 5.91 -17.55 -9.41
C ASP A 205 4.92 -17.72 -8.26
N GLU A 206 5.24 -17.20 -7.08
CA GLU A 206 4.30 -17.16 -5.95
C GLU A 206 3.18 -16.17 -6.23
N ALA A 207 3.49 -14.99 -6.78
CA ALA A 207 2.49 -14.00 -7.18
C ALA A 207 1.50 -14.54 -8.23
N ARG A 208 1.99 -15.28 -9.23
CA ARG A 208 1.11 -15.95 -10.23
C ARG A 208 0.22 -17.02 -9.59
N ARG A 209 0.75 -17.82 -8.66
CA ARG A 209 -0.04 -18.81 -7.91
C ARG A 209 -1.12 -18.15 -7.07
N LEU A 210 -0.78 -17.07 -6.37
CA LEU A 210 -1.76 -16.30 -5.60
C LEU A 210 -2.85 -15.68 -6.50
N ARG A 211 -2.49 -15.19 -7.70
CA ARG A 211 -3.47 -14.70 -8.68
C ARG A 211 -4.43 -15.81 -9.12
N ALA A 212 -3.95 -17.04 -9.31
CA ALA A 212 -4.81 -18.18 -9.66
C ALA A 212 -5.79 -18.54 -8.53
N LEU A 213 -5.35 -18.45 -7.26
CA LEU A 213 -6.18 -18.74 -6.09
C LEU A 213 -7.21 -17.64 -5.79
N ALA A 214 -6.83 -16.38 -6.01
CA ALA A 214 -7.65 -15.19 -5.74
C ALA A 214 -7.74 -14.30 -7.00
N PRO A 215 -8.46 -14.74 -8.04
CA PRO A 215 -8.49 -14.07 -9.35
C PRO A 215 -8.97 -12.62 -9.27
N ASP A 216 -9.87 -12.32 -8.34
CA ASP A 216 -10.50 -11.01 -8.19
C ASP A 216 -9.89 -10.15 -7.07
N ALA A 217 -8.90 -10.63 -6.31
CA ALA A 217 -8.26 -9.83 -5.26
C ALA A 217 -7.21 -8.88 -5.84
N LEU A 218 -7.21 -7.62 -5.42
CA LEU A 218 -6.17 -6.66 -5.80
C LEU A 218 -4.88 -6.90 -5.00
N PHE A 219 -3.71 -6.63 -5.57
CA PHE A 219 -2.43 -6.84 -4.90
C PHE A 219 -1.81 -5.52 -4.45
N LEU A 220 -1.21 -5.52 -3.26
CA LEU A 220 -0.24 -4.51 -2.84
C LEU A 220 1.15 -5.15 -2.93
N VAL A 221 1.97 -4.68 -3.86
CA VAL A 221 3.27 -5.27 -4.17
C VAL A 221 4.41 -4.42 -3.61
N PRO A 222 4.92 -4.68 -2.40
CA PRO A 222 6.13 -4.04 -1.91
C PRO A 222 7.39 -4.67 -2.51
N GLY A 223 8.48 -3.89 -2.54
CA GLY A 223 9.82 -4.39 -2.82
C GLY A 223 10.37 -4.09 -4.21
N TYR A 224 9.64 -3.35 -5.05
CA TYR A 224 10.16 -2.83 -6.32
C TYR A 224 11.36 -1.88 -6.09
N GLY A 225 12.39 -2.03 -6.92
CA GLY A 225 13.60 -1.21 -6.89
C GLY A 225 14.51 -1.53 -5.71
N ALA A 226 14.20 -1.00 -4.52
CA ALA A 226 15.12 -1.02 -3.38
C ALA A 226 15.36 -2.41 -2.74
N GLN A 227 14.61 -3.45 -3.15
CA GLN A 227 14.86 -4.85 -2.77
C GLN A 227 15.30 -5.71 -3.97
N GLY A 228 15.65 -5.09 -5.10
CA GLY A 228 16.24 -5.76 -6.26
C GLY A 228 15.25 -6.36 -7.26
N ALA A 229 13.93 -6.28 -7.02
CA ALA A 229 12.93 -6.73 -7.97
C ALA A 229 12.74 -5.73 -9.12
N SER A 230 12.63 -6.24 -10.35
CA SER A 230 12.33 -5.42 -11.53
C SER A 230 10.85 -5.02 -11.57
N ALA A 231 10.50 -4.06 -12.44
CA ALA A 231 9.10 -3.70 -12.70
C ALA A 231 8.29 -4.91 -13.20
N ALA A 232 8.88 -5.76 -14.05
CA ALA A 232 8.20 -6.95 -14.57
C ALA A 232 7.93 -7.99 -13.48
N ASP A 233 8.86 -8.18 -12.55
CA ASP A 233 8.67 -9.08 -11.40
C ASP A 233 7.54 -8.57 -10.50
N ALA A 234 7.53 -7.26 -10.23
CA ALA A 234 6.49 -6.64 -9.41
C ALA A 234 5.09 -6.74 -10.04
N LEU A 235 4.98 -6.81 -11.37
CA LEU A 235 3.72 -6.92 -12.11
C LEU A 235 3.31 -8.37 -12.41
N SER A 236 4.10 -9.36 -12.00
CA SER A 236 3.91 -10.78 -12.33
C SER A 236 2.55 -11.37 -11.92
N GLY A 237 1.92 -10.81 -10.88
CA GLY A 237 0.58 -11.20 -10.42
C GLY A 237 -0.56 -10.40 -11.03
N PHE A 238 -0.28 -9.46 -11.94
CA PHE A 238 -1.31 -8.66 -12.60
C PHE A 238 -1.78 -9.36 -13.89
N VAL A 239 -2.98 -9.02 -14.36
CA VAL A 239 -3.63 -9.68 -15.49
C VAL A 239 -4.17 -8.66 -16.50
N PRO A 240 -4.15 -8.96 -17.81
CA PRO A 240 -4.80 -8.13 -18.80
C PRO A 240 -6.32 -8.12 -18.57
N ARG A 241 -6.90 -6.95 -18.33
CA ARG A 241 -8.35 -6.74 -18.19
C ARG A 241 -8.72 -5.40 -18.81
N GLY A 242 -9.70 -5.41 -19.73
CA GLY A 242 -10.11 -4.18 -20.41
C GLY A 242 -9.03 -3.55 -21.30
N GLY A 243 -8.10 -4.35 -21.83
CA GLY A 243 -7.02 -3.88 -22.71
C GLY A 243 -5.83 -3.24 -21.98
N ARG A 244 -5.71 -3.44 -20.66
CA ARG A 244 -4.60 -2.93 -19.83
C ARG A 244 -4.21 -3.98 -18.80
N LEU A 245 -2.97 -3.94 -18.33
CA LEU A 245 -2.54 -4.77 -17.20
C LEU A 245 -3.09 -4.19 -15.89
N ALA A 246 -3.94 -4.94 -15.19
CA ALA A 246 -4.59 -4.55 -13.95
C ALA A 246 -4.43 -5.62 -12.86
N GLY A 247 -4.73 -5.28 -11.61
CA GLY A 247 -4.72 -6.26 -10.52
C GLY A 247 -4.04 -5.81 -9.24
N GLY A 248 -3.68 -4.53 -9.11
CA GLY A 248 -3.11 -4.00 -7.88
C GLY A 248 -2.28 -2.73 -8.07
N VAL A 249 -1.43 -2.49 -7.07
CA VAL A 249 -0.45 -1.40 -7.06
C VAL A 249 0.92 -1.89 -6.64
N VAL A 250 1.96 -1.22 -7.13
CA VAL A 250 3.37 -1.50 -6.80
C VAL A 250 3.90 -0.38 -5.91
N SER A 251 4.31 -0.74 -4.70
CA SER A 251 4.78 0.24 -3.72
C SER A 251 6.26 0.56 -3.90
N ALA A 252 6.56 1.85 -4.07
CA ALA A 252 7.90 2.41 -4.10
C ALA A 252 8.04 3.48 -3.02
N SER A 253 8.90 3.23 -2.03
CA SER A 253 9.15 4.15 -0.91
C SER A 253 10.48 4.88 -1.10
N ARG A 254 11.59 4.31 -0.62
CA ARG A 254 12.92 4.95 -0.65
C ARG A 254 13.36 5.54 -2.00
N SER A 255 13.07 4.87 -3.12
CA SER A 255 13.47 5.34 -4.46
C SER A 255 12.72 6.60 -4.91
N VAL A 256 11.51 6.84 -4.40
CA VAL A 256 10.68 7.99 -4.76
C VAL A 256 10.73 9.08 -3.69
N SER A 257 10.71 8.69 -2.42
CA SER A 257 10.57 9.60 -1.28
C SER A 257 11.92 10.15 -0.79
N PHE A 258 13.02 9.46 -1.11
CA PHE A 258 14.38 9.86 -0.78
C PHE A 258 15.39 9.62 -1.92
N PRO A 259 15.11 10.07 -3.16
CA PRO A 259 16.08 9.96 -4.25
C PRO A 259 17.34 10.77 -3.91
N PRO A 260 18.54 10.36 -4.38
CA PRO A 260 19.80 11.03 -4.07
C PRO A 260 19.79 12.55 -4.30
N GLU A 261 19.10 13.01 -5.34
CA GLU A 261 18.97 14.41 -5.72
C GLU A 261 18.15 15.20 -4.69
N ALA A 262 17.07 14.61 -4.16
CA ALA A 262 16.26 15.23 -3.12
C ALA A 262 17.04 15.35 -1.80
N GLN A 263 17.93 14.39 -1.51
CA GLN A 263 18.79 14.42 -0.32
C GLN A 263 19.89 15.48 -0.40
N GLN A 264 20.26 15.90 -1.62
CA GLN A 264 21.27 16.93 -1.87
C GLN A 264 20.66 18.32 -2.18
N ALA A 265 19.33 18.40 -2.25
CA ALA A 265 18.62 19.62 -2.55
C ALA A 265 18.93 20.71 -1.52
N ARG A 266 19.16 21.94 -2.01
CA ARG A 266 19.45 23.11 -1.18
C ARG A 266 18.25 24.06 -1.04
N SER A 267 17.18 23.77 -1.76
CA SER A 267 15.94 24.53 -1.74
C SER A 267 14.73 23.59 -1.85
N LEU A 268 13.57 24.05 -1.37
CA LEU A 268 12.31 23.31 -1.53
C LEU A 268 11.95 23.10 -3.01
N ALA A 269 12.33 24.03 -3.88
CA ALA A 269 12.08 23.91 -5.31
C ALA A 269 12.88 22.76 -5.93
N ASP A 270 14.18 22.67 -5.63
CA ASP A 270 15.04 21.59 -6.12
C ASP A 270 14.59 20.23 -5.56
N TRP A 271 14.24 20.20 -4.27
CA TRP A 271 13.71 19.01 -3.63
C TRP A 271 12.44 18.53 -4.33
N ARG A 272 11.49 19.44 -4.61
CA ARG A 272 10.22 19.11 -5.27
C ARG A 272 10.45 18.59 -6.69
N GLN A 273 11.38 19.18 -7.44
CA GLN A 273 11.72 18.70 -8.78
C GLN A 273 12.33 17.29 -8.74
N ALA A 274 13.20 17.01 -7.76
CA ALA A 274 13.77 15.68 -7.58
C ALA A 274 12.70 14.62 -7.26
N ILE A 275 11.74 14.92 -6.38
CA ILE A 275 10.61 14.02 -6.09
C ILE A 275 9.75 13.79 -7.34
N ILE A 276 9.37 14.86 -8.06
CA ILE A 276 8.59 14.76 -9.29
C ILE A 276 9.31 13.88 -10.33
N ALA A 277 10.62 14.09 -10.52
CA ALA A 277 11.42 13.30 -11.45
C ALA A 277 11.43 11.82 -11.05
N ALA A 278 11.62 11.51 -9.76
CA ALA A 278 11.63 10.15 -9.25
C ALA A 278 10.26 9.46 -9.37
N THR A 279 9.16 10.17 -9.08
CA THR A 279 7.79 9.67 -9.29
C THR A 279 7.55 9.34 -10.76
N ASN A 280 7.88 10.27 -11.67
CA ASN A 280 7.70 10.07 -13.11
C ASN A 280 8.55 8.92 -13.66
N ALA A 281 9.79 8.77 -13.18
CA ALA A 281 10.68 7.69 -13.58
C ALA A 281 10.12 6.32 -13.16
N ALA A 282 9.69 6.17 -11.91
CA ALA A 282 9.07 4.94 -11.40
C ALA A 282 7.77 4.61 -12.15
N GLN A 283 6.93 5.61 -12.40
CA GLN A 283 5.70 5.45 -13.18
C GLN A 283 5.99 4.98 -14.61
N THR A 284 6.97 5.59 -15.26
CA THR A 284 7.37 5.25 -16.63
C THR A 284 7.88 3.81 -16.72
N ASP A 285 8.73 3.39 -15.78
CA ASP A 285 9.27 2.04 -15.74
C ASP A 285 8.16 0.98 -15.56
N LEU A 286 7.24 1.20 -14.61
CA LEU A 286 6.09 0.32 -14.38
C LEU A 286 5.17 0.26 -15.60
N MET A 287 4.86 1.40 -16.23
CA MET A 287 3.98 1.43 -17.42
C MET A 287 4.62 0.78 -18.65
N ALA A 288 5.94 0.96 -18.82
CA ALA A 288 6.69 0.31 -19.89
C ALA A 288 6.72 -1.22 -19.71
N ALA A 289 6.86 -1.70 -18.48
CA ALA A 289 6.74 -3.13 -18.17
C ALA A 289 5.30 -3.64 -18.37
N ALA A 290 4.30 -2.89 -17.92
CA ALA A 290 2.89 -3.25 -18.06
C ALA A 290 2.46 -3.41 -19.53
N THR A 291 2.94 -2.51 -20.40
CA THR A 291 2.64 -2.55 -21.84
C THR A 291 3.18 -3.82 -22.52
N LYS A 292 4.31 -4.37 -22.03
CA LYS A 292 4.88 -5.61 -22.58
C LYS A 292 4.16 -6.88 -22.11
N LEU A 293 3.36 -6.78 -21.05
CA LEU A 293 2.65 -7.89 -20.41
C LEU A 293 1.14 -7.87 -20.72
N THR A 294 0.64 -6.83 -21.39
CA THR A 294 -0.74 -6.71 -21.86
C THR A 294 -0.91 -7.45 -23.18
#